data_AF-A0A7S2ITA0-F1
#
_entry.id   AF-A0A7S2ITA0-F1
#
_cell.length_a   1.000
_cell.length_b   1.000
_cell.length_c   1.000
_cell.angle_alpha   90.00
_cell.angle_beta   90.00
_cell.angle_gamma   90.00
#
_symmetry.space_group_name_H-M   'P 1'
#
loop_
_entity.id
_entity.type
_entity.pdbx_description
1 polymer ?
#
loop_
_entity_poly.entity_id
_entity_poly.type
_entity_poly.pdbx_seq_one_letter_code
_entity_poly.pdbx_strand_id
1 'polypeptide(L)'
;FSVQDDWVEDTVTSNVYNELEFLDYDGKLVEVQQQKMTGYRTDRIYWLNYDSLDREKQPGLVALMKKMISIPFELNKKCSLYLQASASFQIACYPAKGYYKRHVDGGYENLNNGRKITAVYYANKSWSSDDGGQL
;
A
#
# COMPACT_ATOMS: atom_id res chain seq x y z
N PHE A 1 14.51 8.11 -4.30
CA PHE A 1 13.11 8.03 -3.87
C PHE A 1 12.48 9.41 -4.00
N SER A 2 11.15 9.52 -3.96
CA SER A 2 10.44 10.79 -3.96
C SER A 2 9.32 10.69 -2.93
N VAL A 3 9.03 11.81 -2.25
CA VAL A 3 7.91 11.93 -1.31
C VAL A 3 6.99 13.02 -1.84
N GLN A 4 5.68 12.80 -1.72
CA GLN A 4 4.67 13.80 -2.02
C GLN A 4 3.64 13.79 -0.90
N ASP A 5 3.63 14.87 -0.14
CA ASP A 5 2.62 15.13 0.89
C ASP A 5 1.32 15.62 0.23
N ASP A 6 0.23 15.52 0.98
CA ASP A 6 -1.11 15.97 0.57
C ASP A 6 -1.53 15.42 -0.81
N TRP A 7 -1.18 14.16 -1.06
CA TRP A 7 -1.36 13.57 -2.38
C TRP A 7 -2.84 13.41 -2.76
N VAL A 8 -3.73 13.22 -1.78
CA VAL A 8 -5.18 13.26 -1.96
C VAL A 8 -5.77 14.23 -0.93
N GLU A 9 -7.00 14.68 -1.16
CA GLU A 9 -7.68 15.60 -0.26
C GLU A 9 -7.87 14.99 1.15
N ASP A 10 -7.83 15.82 2.20
CA ASP A 10 -7.98 15.37 3.59
C ASP A 10 -9.26 14.56 3.86
N THR A 11 -10.33 14.88 3.13
CA THR A 11 -11.60 14.14 3.18
C THR A 11 -11.44 12.72 2.62
N VAL A 12 -10.68 12.55 1.53
CA VAL A 12 -10.34 11.25 0.95
C VAL A 12 -9.44 10.48 1.92
N THR A 13 -8.40 11.11 2.46
CA THR A 13 -7.52 10.51 3.49
C THR A 13 -8.33 10.01 4.68
N SER A 14 -9.32 10.80 5.11
CA SER A 14 -10.20 10.45 6.22
C SER A 14 -11.08 9.24 5.94
N ASN A 15 -11.68 9.20 4.75
CA ASN A 15 -12.50 8.07 4.34
C ASN A 15 -11.65 6.81 4.19
N VAL A 16 -10.48 6.91 3.55
CA VAL A 16 -9.53 5.80 3.42
C VAL A 16 -9.16 5.23 4.78
N TYR A 17 -8.79 6.07 5.75
CA TYR A 17 -8.42 5.58 7.08
C TYR A 17 -9.56 4.77 7.73
N ASN A 18 -10.78 5.31 7.74
CA ASN A 18 -11.95 4.63 8.31
C ASN A 18 -12.29 3.33 7.57
N GLU A 19 -12.17 3.33 6.24
CA GLU A 19 -12.43 2.15 5.40
C GLU A 19 -11.38 1.06 5.64
N LEU A 20 -10.11 1.43 5.84
CA LEU A 20 -9.04 0.50 6.21
C LEU A 20 -9.26 -0.10 7.60
N GLU A 21 -9.68 0.71 8.59
CA GLU A 21 -10.07 0.21 9.91
C GLU A 21 -11.23 -0.77 9.82
N PHE A 22 -12.23 -0.48 8.98
CA PHE A 22 -13.35 -1.39 8.77
C PHE A 22 -12.90 -2.73 8.15
N LEU A 23 -12.00 -2.72 7.17
CA LEU A 23 -11.44 -3.94 6.59
C LEU A 23 -10.69 -4.79 7.62
N ASP A 24 -9.97 -4.14 8.54
CA ASP A 24 -9.29 -4.82 9.64
C ASP A 24 -10.28 -5.42 10.64
N TYR A 25 -11.30 -4.65 11.02
CA TYR A 25 -12.37 -5.09 11.91
C TYR A 25 -13.17 -6.27 11.34
N ASP A 26 -13.43 -6.28 10.03
CA ASP A 26 -14.09 -7.38 9.31
C ASP A 26 -13.16 -8.60 9.08
N GLY A 27 -11.94 -8.58 9.66
CA GLY A 27 -10.99 -9.69 9.63
C GLY A 27 -10.41 -9.98 8.25
N LYS A 28 -10.43 -9.02 7.32
CA LYS A 28 -9.86 -9.21 5.96
C LYS A 28 -8.33 -9.29 5.98
N LEU A 29 -7.71 -8.59 6.93
CA LEU A 29 -6.25 -8.55 7.05
C LEU A 29 -5.76 -9.78 7.81
N VAL A 30 -4.87 -10.54 7.18
CA VAL A 30 -4.33 -11.78 7.73
C VAL A 30 -2.82 -11.69 7.89
N GLU A 31 -2.28 -12.31 8.95
CA GLU A 31 -0.83 -12.42 9.14
C GLU A 31 -0.19 -13.23 8.00
N VAL A 32 0.99 -12.81 7.58
CA VAL A 32 1.75 -13.55 6.57
C VAL A 32 2.35 -14.82 7.19
N GLN A 33 1.62 -15.94 7.11
CA GLN A 33 2.04 -17.23 7.67
C GLN A 33 2.92 -18.08 6.71
N GLN A 34 3.45 -17.51 5.63
CA GLN A 34 4.35 -18.25 4.75
C GLN A 34 5.67 -18.55 5.50
N GLN A 35 6.07 -19.84 5.55
CA GLN A 35 7.27 -20.32 6.27
C GLN A 35 8.56 -19.53 5.95
N LYS A 36 8.68 -18.97 4.74
CA LYS A 36 9.83 -18.17 4.30
C LYS A 36 9.82 -16.72 4.79
N MET A 37 8.67 -16.22 5.24
CA MET A 37 8.46 -14.81 5.61
C MET A 37 8.24 -14.64 7.12
N THR A 38 7.97 -15.73 7.84
CA THR A 38 7.90 -15.76 9.31
C THR A 38 9.20 -15.19 9.91
N GLY A 39 9.07 -14.16 10.74
CA GLY A 39 10.21 -13.48 11.37
C GLY A 39 10.94 -12.46 10.48
N TYR A 40 10.50 -12.24 9.24
CA TYR A 40 10.96 -11.12 8.40
C TYR A 40 10.01 -9.93 8.45
N ARG A 41 8.71 -10.18 8.53
CA ARG A 41 7.68 -9.17 8.70
C ARG A 41 6.61 -9.65 9.68
N THR A 42 5.91 -8.72 10.32
CA THR A 42 4.87 -9.01 11.32
C THR A 42 3.57 -8.24 11.08
N ASP A 43 3.41 -7.70 9.89
CA ASP A 43 2.18 -7.04 9.48
C ASP A 43 1.11 -8.05 9.05
N ARG A 44 -0.13 -7.58 9.12
CA ARG A 44 -1.28 -8.24 8.52
C ARG A 44 -1.54 -7.60 7.17
N ILE A 45 -1.72 -8.43 6.14
CA ILE A 45 -1.92 -7.96 4.77
C ILE A 45 -3.27 -8.38 4.22
N TYR A 46 -3.75 -7.58 3.27
CA TYR A 46 -4.91 -7.90 2.45
C TYR A 46 -4.66 -7.42 1.01
N TRP A 47 -4.91 -8.29 0.03
CA TRP A 47 -4.84 -7.90 -1.38
C TRP A 47 -6.22 -7.45 -1.84
N LEU A 48 -6.34 -6.16 -2.12
CA LEU A 48 -7.58 -5.51 -2.50
C LEU A 48 -7.56 -5.20 -3.99
N ASN A 49 -8.57 -5.67 -4.71
CA ASN A 49 -8.76 -5.37 -6.13
C ASN A 49 -9.73 -4.21 -6.30
N TYR A 50 -9.42 -3.28 -7.19
CA TYR A 50 -10.25 -2.10 -7.45
C TYR A 50 -11.68 -2.48 -7.84
N ASP A 51 -11.85 -3.50 -8.68
CA ASP A 51 -13.16 -3.95 -9.15
C ASP A 51 -14.01 -4.61 -8.06
N SER A 52 -13.40 -4.96 -6.92
CA SER A 52 -14.12 -5.51 -5.75
C SER A 52 -14.64 -4.46 -4.79
N LEU A 53 -14.32 -3.17 -5.01
CA LEU A 53 -14.76 -2.09 -4.16
C LEU A 53 -16.24 -1.76 -4.34
N ASP A 54 -16.94 -1.59 -3.22
CA ASP A 54 -18.27 -0.99 -3.18
C ASP A 54 -18.11 0.53 -3.26
N ARG A 55 -18.60 1.14 -4.34
CA ARG A 55 -18.41 2.58 -4.60
C ARG A 55 -19.16 3.48 -3.64
N GLU A 56 -20.23 2.99 -3.03
CA GLU A 56 -21.03 3.76 -2.07
C GLU A 56 -20.43 3.65 -0.67
N LYS A 57 -19.94 2.46 -0.30
CA LYS A 57 -19.38 2.21 1.03
C LYS A 57 -17.89 2.55 1.15
N GLN A 58 -17.16 2.55 0.05
CA GLN A 58 -15.71 2.74 0.03
C GLN A 58 -15.26 3.87 -0.91
N PRO A 59 -15.88 5.07 -0.85
CA PRO A 59 -15.56 6.16 -1.76
C PRO A 59 -14.11 6.65 -1.63
N GLY A 60 -13.50 6.55 -0.43
CA GLY A 60 -12.12 6.94 -0.18
C GLY A 60 -11.13 6.03 -0.92
N LEU A 61 -11.24 4.72 -0.74
CA LEU A 61 -10.41 3.72 -1.41
C LEU A 61 -10.60 3.76 -2.93
N VAL A 62 -11.84 3.99 -3.42
CA VAL A 62 -12.09 4.19 -4.85
C VAL A 62 -11.30 5.38 -5.38
N ALA A 63 -11.37 6.54 -4.71
CA ALA A 63 -10.65 7.74 -5.14
C ALA A 63 -9.13 7.55 -5.11
N LEU A 64 -8.60 6.97 -4.02
CA LEU A 64 -7.18 6.71 -3.85
C LEU A 64 -6.65 5.73 -4.90
N MET A 65 -7.28 4.56 -5.03
CA MET A 65 -6.81 3.51 -5.95
C MET A 65 -6.90 3.97 -7.40
N LYS A 66 -7.93 4.74 -7.78
CA LYS A 66 -8.01 5.36 -9.11
C LYS A 66 -6.81 6.27 -9.38
N LYS A 67 -6.38 7.06 -8.39
CA LYS A 67 -5.19 7.92 -8.52
C LYS A 67 -3.91 7.08 -8.61
N MET A 68 -3.80 6.01 -7.81
CA MET A 68 -2.63 5.11 -7.83
C MET A 68 -2.49 4.35 -9.16
N ILE A 69 -3.61 3.88 -9.71
CA ILE A 69 -3.67 3.22 -11.03
C ILE A 69 -3.17 4.15 -12.14
N SER A 70 -3.27 5.48 -11.96
CA SER A 70 -2.78 6.45 -12.95
C SER A 70 -1.25 6.61 -12.97
N ILE A 71 -0.54 6.26 -11.89
CA ILE A 71 0.91 6.46 -11.74
C ILE A 71 1.72 5.81 -12.88
N PRO A 72 1.51 4.52 -13.23
CA PRO A 72 2.25 3.88 -14.32
C PRO A 72 2.10 4.60 -15.66
N PHE A 73 0.92 5.16 -15.95
CA PHE A 73 0.67 5.89 -17.20
C PHE A 73 1.48 7.20 -17.26
N GLU A 74 1.45 7.98 -16.18
CA GLU A 74 2.21 9.23 -16.08
C GLU A 74 3.73 8.98 -16.15
N LEU A 75 4.21 7.96 -15.44
CA LEU A 75 5.62 7.59 -15.45
C LEU A 75 6.06 7.02 -16.81
N ASN A 76 5.23 6.24 -17.48
CA ASN A 76 5.53 5.77 -18.84
C ASN A 76 5.63 6.93 -19.83
N LYS A 77 4.72 7.91 -19.73
CA LYS A 77 4.71 9.09 -20.60
C LYS A 77 5.95 9.97 -20.40
N LYS A 78 6.42 10.14 -19.16
CA LYS A 78 7.51 11.07 -18.81
C LYS A 78 8.89 10.41 -18.78
N CYS A 79 8.95 9.11 -18.52
CA CYS A 79 10.21 8.42 -18.21
C CYS A 79 10.42 7.12 -19.00
N SER A 80 9.50 6.74 -19.91
CA SER A 80 9.63 5.56 -20.78
C SER A 80 9.98 4.25 -20.04
N LEU A 81 9.35 4.04 -18.88
CA LEU A 81 9.69 2.92 -17.98
C LEU A 81 9.03 1.58 -18.36
N TYR A 82 8.06 1.59 -19.28
CA TYR A 82 7.26 0.43 -19.71
C TYR A 82 6.63 -0.32 -18.52
N LEU A 83 6.09 0.42 -17.57
CA LEU A 83 5.38 -0.09 -16.39
C LEU A 83 4.02 -0.65 -16.79
N GLN A 84 3.63 -1.75 -16.15
CA GLN A 84 2.28 -2.28 -16.23
C GLN A 84 1.43 -1.69 -15.10
N ALA A 85 0.18 -1.33 -15.40
CA ALA A 85 -0.78 -0.93 -14.38
C ALA A 85 -1.35 -2.17 -13.69
N SER A 86 -1.41 -2.13 -12.37
CA SER A 86 -2.14 -3.10 -11.54
C SER A 86 -3.32 -2.40 -10.89
N ALA A 87 -4.47 -3.06 -10.90
CA ALA A 87 -5.65 -2.66 -10.13
C ALA A 87 -5.72 -3.39 -8.78
N SER A 88 -4.70 -4.17 -8.44
CA SER A 88 -4.56 -4.90 -7.17
C SER A 88 -3.51 -4.24 -6.28
N PHE A 89 -3.87 -3.99 -5.02
CA PHE A 89 -3.07 -3.27 -4.05
C PHE A 89 -2.90 -4.08 -2.78
N GLN A 90 -1.68 -4.08 -2.23
CA GLN A 90 -1.41 -4.64 -0.90
C GLN A 90 -1.76 -3.59 0.15
N ILE A 91 -2.78 -3.89 0.95
CA ILE A 91 -3.05 -3.21 2.20
C ILE A 91 -2.23 -3.89 3.29
N ALA A 92 -1.55 -3.11 4.13
CA ALA A 92 -0.76 -3.62 5.24
C ALA A 92 -1.07 -2.84 6.52
N CYS A 93 -1.31 -3.57 7.61
CA CYS A 93 -1.46 -3.03 8.96
C CYS A 93 -0.35 -3.59 9.83
N TYR A 94 0.48 -2.70 10.37
CA TYR A 94 1.51 -3.06 11.34
C TYR A 94 0.93 -2.82 12.74
N PRO A 95 0.82 -3.86 13.58
CA PRO A 95 0.48 -3.67 14.98
C PRO A 95 1.61 -2.89 15.68
N ALA A 96 1.37 -2.44 16.91
CA ALA A 96 2.41 -1.79 17.72
C ALA A 96 3.66 -2.69 17.81
N LYS A 97 4.85 -2.09 17.58
CA LYS A 97 6.15 -2.79 17.47
C LYS A 97 6.27 -3.76 16.29
N GLY A 98 5.30 -3.75 15.38
CA GLY A 98 5.39 -4.49 14.14
C GLY A 98 6.54 -3.98 13.27
N TYR A 99 7.13 -4.86 12.48
CA TYR A 99 8.31 -4.54 11.68
C TYR A 99 8.31 -5.26 10.34
N TYR A 100 9.13 -4.75 9.43
CA TYR A 100 9.63 -5.49 8.29
C TYR A 100 11.15 -5.31 8.26
N LYS A 101 11.90 -6.40 8.37
CA LYS A 101 13.35 -6.40 8.21
C LYS A 101 13.74 -5.79 6.87
N ARG A 102 14.95 -5.20 6.85
CA ARG A 102 15.57 -4.64 5.64
C ARG A 102 15.51 -5.66 4.49
N HIS A 103 14.91 -5.26 3.37
CA HIS A 103 14.69 -6.13 2.22
C HIS A 103 14.78 -5.34 0.90
N VAL A 104 14.72 -6.07 -0.22
CA VAL A 104 14.66 -5.52 -1.57
C VAL A 104 13.41 -6.04 -2.26
N ASP A 105 12.62 -5.13 -2.81
CA ASP A 105 11.29 -5.40 -3.35
C ASP A 105 11.30 -6.06 -4.73
N GLY A 106 12.20 -5.63 -5.63
CA GLY A 106 12.26 -6.07 -7.02
C GLY A 106 13.19 -7.24 -7.30
N GLY A 107 14.08 -7.58 -6.36
CA GLY A 107 15.18 -8.53 -6.55
C GLY A 107 16.14 -8.16 -7.69
N TYR A 108 17.19 -8.98 -7.89
CA TYR A 108 18.16 -8.84 -8.99
C TYR A 108 18.48 -10.22 -9.57
N GLU A 109 18.94 -10.25 -10.82
CA GLU A 109 19.31 -11.48 -11.54
C GLU A 109 18.22 -12.56 -11.42
N ASN A 110 18.55 -13.71 -10.83
CA ASN A 110 17.65 -14.86 -10.67
C ASN A 110 16.50 -14.60 -9.67
N LEU A 111 16.55 -13.50 -8.91
CA LEU A 111 15.51 -13.08 -7.97
C LEU A 111 14.66 -11.93 -8.51
N ASN A 112 14.94 -11.44 -9.72
CA ASN A 112 14.23 -10.32 -10.32
C ASN A 112 12.76 -10.71 -10.59
N ASN A 113 11.83 -10.01 -9.96
CA ASN A 113 10.39 -10.25 -10.10
C ASN A 113 9.69 -9.25 -11.04
N GLY A 114 10.45 -8.41 -11.73
CA GLY A 114 9.95 -7.42 -12.68
C GLY A 114 9.43 -6.12 -12.05
N ARG A 115 9.38 -6.01 -10.72
CA ARG A 115 8.97 -4.76 -10.05
C ARG A 115 10.05 -3.69 -10.22
N LYS A 116 9.71 -2.62 -10.92
CA LYS A 116 10.60 -1.45 -11.14
C LYS A 116 10.34 -0.29 -10.17
N ILE A 117 9.09 -0.14 -9.73
CA ILE A 117 8.64 0.97 -8.88
C ILE A 117 7.78 0.39 -7.75
N THR A 118 8.03 0.85 -6.52
CA THR A 118 7.16 0.66 -5.36
C THR A 118 6.57 2.02 -5.00
N ALA A 119 5.25 2.10 -4.94
CA ALA A 119 4.51 3.27 -4.48
C ALA A 119 3.77 2.90 -3.20
N VAL A 120 3.96 3.68 -2.14
CA VAL A 120 3.35 3.46 -0.83
C VAL A 120 2.56 4.72 -0.47
N TYR A 121 1.36 4.52 0.03
CA TYR A 121 0.51 5.58 0.56
C TYR A 121 0.31 5.34 2.06
N TYR A 122 0.59 6.35 2.88
CA TYR A 122 0.38 6.29 4.33
C TYR A 122 -0.92 7.01 4.69
N ALA A 123 -1.81 6.33 5.43
CA ALA A 123 -3.09 6.89 5.87
C ALA A 123 -3.07 7.36 7.34
N ASN A 124 -1.92 7.28 8.02
CA ASN A 124 -1.79 7.55 9.45
C ASN A 124 -1.83 9.06 9.73
N LYS A 125 -2.98 9.60 10.13
CA LYS A 125 -3.18 11.06 10.27
C LYS A 125 -2.42 11.72 11.41
N SER A 126 -2.28 11.01 12.54
CA SER A 126 -1.76 11.57 13.78
C SER A 126 -0.38 10.99 14.12
N TRP A 127 0.37 10.55 13.11
CA TRP A 127 1.68 9.96 13.31
C TRP A 127 2.69 11.03 13.73
N SER A 128 3.50 10.69 14.72
CA SER A 128 4.66 11.45 15.18
C SER A 128 5.91 10.57 15.19
N SER A 129 7.10 11.19 15.23
CA SER A 129 8.36 10.45 15.33
C SER A 129 8.44 9.53 16.55
N ASP A 130 7.71 9.87 17.62
CA ASP A 130 7.70 9.14 18.88
C ASP A 130 6.91 7.83 18.79
N ASP A 131 6.04 7.67 17.78
CA ASP A 131 5.29 6.45 17.52
C ASP A 131 6.13 5.34 16.86
N GLY A 132 7.31 5.68 16.32
CA GLY A 132 8.15 4.77 15.54
C GLY A 132 7.58 4.46 14.15
N GLY A 133 7.92 3.32 13.55
CA GLY A 133 7.35 2.89 12.26
C GLY A 133 7.85 3.64 11.02
N GLN A 134 8.99 4.31 11.12
CA GLN A 134 9.66 4.96 9.99
C GLN A 134 10.11 3.94 8.93
N LEU A 135 10.13 4.36 7.66
CA LEU A 135 10.71 3.62 6.53
C LEU A 135 12.20 3.94 6.35
#